data_AF-A0AAW0Z216-F1
#
_entry.id   AF-A0AAW0Z216-F1
#
_cell.length_a   1.000
_cell.length_b   1.000
_cell.length_c   1.000
_cell.angle_alpha   90.00
_cell.angle_beta   90.00
_cell.angle_gamma   90.00
#
_symmetry.space_group_name_H-M   'P 1'
#
loop_
_entity.id
_entity.type
_entity.pdbx_description
1 polymer ?
#
loop_
_entity_poly.entity_id
_entity_poly.type
_entity_poly.pdbx_seq_one_letter_code
_entity_poly.pdbx_strand_id
1 'polypeptide(L)'
;MSIPSLIPSSFLPHLPRSQYSFSPLLPSDLIAHVSILRELYLPPIHGGFSASDVFDDEQDTHVERRSRREANSNPSIDLVHSMEGMGLGLSVALQDGTGSGERGIEGGRQSELEDNGGEESGEEEEEDEELHLDPFEREWAEKWLGGVVRRAQGWLESVDSEGKSEETKEVEAVLRDATAVLAMMAGTSAAGSLTRHLAFPISDALAPALSQLRSKTSPNLALSPETNMFLASLSTSPTSPSALRRALPTSTQTAHTRTSSGHNNLPTSPTTSLTGSSPSDTRRKRRKPKRQAVLPVLLHDAPMGDHLSVGVQTWGSAILLGRQMALRPADFGLFLPPSFERGVRVLELGAGTGLLSILCRKLLDLHSVSSQPSTPPGLVVATDFLRSVLDNLKICVDLNFPPRLDERGIETSTDISRDQGIHIAKLDWTSFPHFMENGRKADDVDEEEMAPFVDQSFDLVLASDCVYDETHAKLLREVAGWVLRLPDDGTGDQGGTFHILSPLRPTFAPELESIDTHFPSLSTYTPLSERRKAATSSVAPPDLRGEGLGLAKGLKLGARGEGKRGVRGRKGEGRVDEAQGYWWWEVGWG
;
A
#
# COMPACT_ATOMS: atom_id res chain seq x y z
N MET A 1 -18.67 7.78 -7.05
CA MET A 1 -19.55 8.89 -6.60
C MET A 1 -19.00 9.33 -5.27
N SER A 2 -18.55 10.58 -5.16
CA SER A 2 -18.03 11.16 -3.93
C SER A 2 -19.09 11.06 -2.82
N ILE A 3 -18.71 10.49 -1.68
CA ILE A 3 -19.54 10.51 -0.47
C ILE A 3 -19.67 12.01 -0.10
N PRO A 4 -20.89 12.57 0.06
CA PRO A 4 -21.02 13.94 0.54
C PRO A 4 -20.26 14.07 1.86
N SER A 5 -19.62 15.21 2.09
CA SER A 5 -18.90 15.53 3.33
C SER A 5 -19.85 15.39 4.54
N LEU A 6 -19.92 14.20 5.12
CA LEU A 6 -20.81 13.86 6.23
C LEU A 6 -20.22 14.46 7.49
N ILE A 7 -20.90 15.46 8.04
CA ILE A 7 -20.51 16.15 9.27
C ILE A 7 -21.08 15.35 10.46
N PRO A 8 -20.25 14.81 11.37
CA PRO A 8 -20.71 14.05 12.55
C PRO A 8 -21.85 14.71 13.32
N SER A 9 -21.75 16.01 13.59
CA SER A 9 -22.78 16.77 14.30
C SER A 9 -24.15 16.80 13.59
N SER A 10 -24.18 16.57 12.28
CA SER A 10 -25.42 16.60 11.47
C SER A 10 -26.22 15.30 11.48
N PHE A 11 -25.59 14.16 11.71
CA PHE A 11 -26.23 12.84 11.60
C PHE A 11 -26.22 12.01 12.88
N LEU A 12 -25.34 12.32 13.85
CA LEU A 12 -25.28 11.55 15.09
C LEU A 12 -26.49 11.84 16.00
N PRO A 13 -27.22 10.81 16.47
CA PRO A 13 -28.38 11.00 17.30
C PRO A 13 -27.98 11.42 18.72
N HIS A 14 -28.85 12.18 19.40
CA HIS A 14 -28.66 12.43 20.82
C HIS A 14 -28.78 11.14 21.63
N LEU A 15 -27.78 10.87 22.46
CA LEU A 15 -27.80 9.71 23.34
C LEU A 15 -28.77 9.93 24.51
N PRO A 16 -29.49 8.90 24.95
CA PRO A 16 -30.43 9.01 26.07
C PRO A 16 -29.73 9.37 27.38
N ARG A 17 -30.45 9.98 28.32
CA ARG A 17 -29.90 10.34 29.63
C ARG A 17 -29.57 9.11 30.50
N SER A 18 -30.22 7.98 30.24
CA SER A 18 -29.95 6.73 30.95
C SER A 18 -28.53 6.24 30.66
N GLN A 19 -27.85 5.76 31.70
CA GLN A 19 -26.53 5.12 31.60
C GLN A 19 -26.62 3.60 31.39
N TYR A 20 -27.84 3.04 31.45
CA TYR A 20 -28.07 1.59 31.45
C TYR A 20 -29.00 1.15 30.30
N SER A 21 -29.30 2.04 29.35
CA SER A 21 -30.16 1.74 28.21
C SER A 21 -29.88 2.67 27.03
N PHE A 22 -30.09 2.15 25.82
CA PHE A 22 -30.10 2.94 24.58
C PHE A 22 -31.48 3.45 24.17
N SER A 23 -32.56 3.00 24.84
CA SER A 23 -33.93 3.39 24.49
C SER A 23 -34.10 4.92 24.44
N PRO A 24 -34.70 5.48 23.38
CA PRO A 24 -35.46 4.78 22.32
C PRO A 24 -34.65 4.28 21.11
N LEU A 25 -33.32 4.42 21.11
CA LEU A 25 -32.45 3.98 20.03
C LEU A 25 -32.25 2.46 20.07
N LEU A 26 -32.32 1.82 18.90
CA LEU A 26 -32.04 0.39 18.77
C LEU A 26 -30.53 0.16 18.57
N PRO A 27 -29.99 -0.98 19.04
CA PRO A 27 -28.60 -1.36 18.79
C PRO A 27 -28.23 -1.34 17.29
N SER A 28 -29.13 -1.79 16.41
CA SER A 28 -28.93 -1.76 14.96
C SER A 28 -28.72 -0.35 14.40
N ASP A 29 -29.42 0.64 14.95
CA ASP A 29 -29.28 2.02 14.52
C ASP A 29 -27.91 2.55 14.95
N LEU A 30 -27.49 2.27 16.18
CA LEU A 30 -26.17 2.65 16.68
C LEU A 30 -25.04 2.03 15.86
N ILE A 31 -25.14 0.75 15.48
CA ILE A 31 -24.16 0.08 14.61
C ILE A 31 -24.04 0.80 13.25
N ALA A 32 -25.16 1.27 12.68
CA ALA A 32 -25.13 2.03 11.42
C ALA A 32 -24.38 3.36 11.56
N HIS A 33 -24.62 4.11 12.65
CA HIS A 33 -23.91 5.37 12.90
C HIS A 33 -22.42 5.14 13.20
N VAL A 34 -22.10 4.12 14.00
CA VAL A 34 -20.71 3.71 14.26
C VAL A 34 -20.02 3.28 12.96
N SER A 35 -20.73 2.62 12.05
CA SER A 35 -20.18 2.25 10.74
C SER A 35 -19.86 3.47 9.86
N ILE A 36 -20.67 4.53 9.92
CA ILE A 36 -20.38 5.80 9.22
C ILE A 36 -19.18 6.50 9.86
N LEU A 37 -19.13 6.60 11.20
CA LEU A 37 -17.95 7.15 11.89
C LEU A 37 -16.70 6.33 11.63
N ARG A 38 -16.83 5.02 11.49
CA ARG A 38 -15.75 4.15 11.05
C ARG A 38 -15.30 4.54 9.65
N GLU A 39 -16.18 4.82 8.71
CA GLU A 39 -15.78 5.27 7.36
C GLU A 39 -15.16 6.67 7.33
N LEU A 40 -15.61 7.58 8.21
CA LEU A 40 -15.08 8.96 8.31
C LEU A 40 -13.73 9.03 9.03
N TYR A 41 -13.57 8.28 10.12
CA TYR A 41 -12.38 8.36 10.97
C TYR A 41 -11.41 7.21 10.82
N LEU A 42 -11.78 6.14 10.10
CA LEU A 42 -10.74 5.32 9.50
C LEU A 42 -10.26 6.09 8.27
N PRO A 43 -9.02 6.63 8.28
CA PRO A 43 -8.41 6.98 7.01
C PRO A 43 -8.51 5.76 6.09
N PRO A 44 -8.76 5.92 4.77
CA PRO A 44 -8.84 4.81 3.83
C PRO A 44 -7.62 3.89 4.01
N ILE A 45 -7.84 2.85 4.80
CA ILE A 45 -6.99 1.72 5.15
C ILE A 45 -5.48 2.00 5.10
N HIS A 46 -4.92 3.11 5.61
CA HIS A 46 -3.48 3.43 5.42
C HIS A 46 -2.98 3.03 4.00
N GLY A 47 -3.66 3.47 2.94
CA GLY A 47 -3.30 3.19 1.56
C GLY A 47 -3.85 1.90 0.94
N GLY A 48 -4.70 1.16 1.64
CA GLY A 48 -5.27 -0.09 1.12
C GLY A 48 -6.50 0.10 0.22
N PHE A 49 -6.48 -0.50 -0.98
CA PHE A 49 -7.62 -0.54 -1.88
C PHE A 49 -8.80 -1.32 -1.27
N SER A 50 -9.94 -0.66 -1.09
CA SER A 50 -11.21 -1.36 -0.98
C SER A 50 -11.63 -1.90 -2.36
N ALA A 51 -12.50 -2.90 -2.41
CA ALA A 51 -13.01 -3.40 -3.69
C ALA A 51 -13.63 -2.27 -4.54
N SER A 52 -14.24 -1.27 -3.91
CA SER A 52 -14.81 -0.08 -4.57
C SER A 52 -13.76 0.76 -5.31
N ASP A 53 -12.58 0.96 -4.71
CA ASP A 53 -11.56 1.89 -5.23
C ASP A 53 -10.94 1.39 -6.54
N VAL A 54 -10.92 0.07 -6.76
CA VAL A 54 -10.36 -0.51 -7.99
C VAL A 54 -11.33 -0.41 -9.20
N PHE A 55 -12.61 -0.14 -8.97
CA PHE A 55 -13.61 -0.12 -10.05
C PHE A 55 -13.93 1.28 -10.62
N ASP A 56 -13.42 2.36 -10.02
CA ASP A 56 -13.61 3.75 -10.49
C ASP A 56 -12.47 4.26 -11.43
N ASP A 57 -11.56 3.37 -11.85
CA ASP A 57 -10.25 3.62 -12.50
C ASP A 57 -10.22 4.24 -13.94
N GLU A 58 -11.33 4.69 -14.55
CA GLU A 58 -11.34 5.08 -15.97
C GLU A 58 -11.24 6.60 -16.29
N GLN A 59 -11.21 7.52 -15.32
CA GLN A 59 -11.18 8.97 -15.65
C GLN A 59 -9.79 9.52 -16.07
N ASP A 60 -8.67 8.95 -15.60
CA ASP A 60 -7.35 9.61 -15.75
C ASP A 60 -6.53 9.20 -16.99
N THR A 61 -6.92 8.15 -17.71
CA THR A 61 -6.20 7.71 -18.93
C THR A 61 -6.27 8.72 -20.10
N HIS A 62 -7.10 9.77 -19.97
CA HIS A 62 -7.22 10.85 -20.95
C HIS A 62 -6.21 11.99 -20.74
N VAL A 63 -5.62 12.14 -19.55
CA VAL A 63 -4.68 13.24 -19.23
C VAL A 63 -3.28 12.94 -19.76
N GLU A 64 -2.77 11.71 -19.57
CA GLU A 64 -1.44 11.31 -20.07
C GLU A 64 -1.32 11.23 -21.61
N ARG A 65 -2.45 11.06 -22.31
CA ARG A 65 -2.46 11.09 -23.78
C ARG A 65 -2.37 12.50 -24.37
N ARG A 66 -2.67 13.53 -23.57
CA ARG A 66 -2.59 14.94 -24.00
C ARG A 66 -1.17 15.49 -23.86
N SER A 67 -0.48 15.16 -22.76
CA SER A 67 0.92 15.56 -22.52
C SER A 67 1.91 14.97 -23.52
N ARG A 68 1.64 13.77 -24.08
CA ARG A 68 2.47 13.17 -25.13
C ARG A 68 2.36 13.81 -26.52
N ARG A 69 1.42 14.72 -26.75
CA ARG A 69 1.24 15.39 -28.06
C ARG A 69 1.86 16.78 -28.16
N GLU A 70 2.32 17.36 -27.06
CA GLU A 70 2.91 18.71 -27.05
C GLU A 70 4.45 18.71 -26.97
N ALA A 71 5.09 17.56 -26.76
CA ALA A 71 6.55 17.43 -26.69
C ALA A 71 7.23 17.19 -28.05
N ASN A 72 6.77 17.87 -29.12
CA ASN A 72 7.42 17.78 -30.44
C ASN A 72 7.40 19.14 -31.17
N SER A 73 8.19 20.09 -30.67
CA SER A 73 8.71 21.21 -31.44
C SER A 73 10.11 21.57 -30.95
N ASN A 74 11.08 21.48 -31.85
CA ASN A 74 12.53 21.60 -31.63
C ASN A 74 13.00 23.06 -31.36
N PRO A 75 14.28 23.27 -30.98
CA PRO A 75 14.73 24.35 -30.09
C PRO A 75 15.45 25.51 -30.79
N SER A 76 15.62 26.62 -30.07
CA SER A 76 16.68 27.62 -30.33
C SER A 76 17.09 28.38 -29.06
N ILE A 77 18.32 28.12 -28.60
CA ILE A 77 19.44 29.03 -28.27
C ILE A 77 19.21 30.26 -27.34
N ASP A 78 20.21 30.42 -26.44
CA ASP A 78 20.63 31.58 -25.61
C ASP A 78 19.93 31.80 -24.26
N LEU A 79 20.61 32.08 -23.12
CA LEU A 79 22.02 32.41 -22.83
C LEU A 79 22.28 32.24 -21.31
N VAL A 80 23.55 32.05 -20.96
CA VAL A 80 24.18 31.79 -19.66
C VAL A 80 24.30 33.05 -18.76
N HIS A 81 24.49 32.82 -17.43
CA HIS A 81 25.13 33.62 -16.36
C HIS A 81 24.19 34.02 -15.20
N SER A 82 24.52 33.97 -13.90
CA SER A 82 25.69 33.52 -13.11
C SER A 82 25.33 33.67 -11.60
N MET A 83 26.20 33.14 -10.73
CA MET A 83 26.38 33.39 -9.27
C MET A 83 25.63 32.43 -8.33
N GLU A 84 26.26 31.41 -7.73
CA GLU A 84 27.29 31.42 -6.65
C GLU A 84 26.88 32.16 -5.37
N GLY A 85 26.46 31.38 -4.36
CA GLY A 85 27.24 31.18 -3.13
C GLY A 85 27.23 32.29 -2.08
N MET A 86 26.62 31.99 -0.92
CA MET A 86 27.03 32.31 0.47
C MET A 86 25.76 32.24 1.34
N GLY A 87 25.66 31.53 2.46
CA GLY A 87 26.67 31.18 3.43
C GLY A 87 26.47 32.01 4.71
N LEU A 88 25.64 31.47 5.62
CA LEU A 88 25.63 31.56 7.09
C LEU A 88 25.97 32.88 7.83
N GLY A 89 25.20 33.17 8.88
CA GLY A 89 25.80 33.55 10.17
C GLY A 89 25.26 34.78 10.91
N LEU A 90 24.41 34.52 11.89
CA LEU A 90 24.32 35.11 13.25
C LEU A 90 24.64 36.61 13.52
N SER A 91 23.59 37.29 14.00
CA SER A 91 23.48 38.15 15.21
C SER A 91 24.55 39.22 15.55
N VAL A 92 24.10 40.45 15.82
CA VAL A 92 24.20 41.14 17.13
C VAL A 92 23.49 42.51 17.04
N ALA A 93 22.75 42.83 18.10
CA ALA A 93 22.00 44.06 18.33
C ALA A 93 22.89 45.23 18.80
N LEU A 94 22.51 46.47 18.49
CA LEU A 94 22.83 47.63 19.31
C LEU A 94 21.65 48.62 19.35
N GLN A 95 21.21 48.91 20.57
CA GLN A 95 20.39 50.05 20.99
C GLN A 95 21.18 51.35 20.81
N ASP A 96 20.48 52.45 20.52
CA ASP A 96 20.38 53.55 21.50
C ASP A 96 19.28 54.53 21.11
N GLY A 97 18.52 54.95 22.13
CA GLY A 97 17.34 55.79 21.99
C GLY A 97 17.61 57.29 22.11
N THR A 98 16.53 58.07 22.04
CA THR A 98 16.25 59.24 22.90
C THR A 98 14.94 59.93 22.48
N GLY A 99 14.08 60.20 23.46
CA GLY A 99 13.46 61.52 23.60
C GLY A 99 12.04 61.80 23.09
N SER A 100 11.04 61.50 23.93
CA SER A 100 9.95 62.39 24.40
C SER A 100 8.95 63.08 23.44
N GLY A 101 7.65 62.96 23.76
CA GLY A 101 6.65 64.01 23.46
C GLY A 101 5.20 63.53 23.30
N GLU A 102 4.31 63.89 24.22
CA GLU A 102 2.89 63.51 24.32
C GLU A 102 1.91 64.25 23.37
N ARG A 103 0.73 63.63 23.20
CA ARG A 103 -0.66 64.18 23.03
C ARG A 103 -1.17 64.67 21.65
N GLY A 104 -2.08 63.87 21.07
CA GLY A 104 -3.53 64.20 20.97
C GLY A 104 -4.11 64.86 19.70
N ILE A 105 -5.19 64.22 19.18
CA ILE A 105 -6.39 64.75 18.50
C ILE A 105 -6.49 64.68 16.95
N GLU A 106 -7.48 63.88 16.52
CA GLU A 106 -8.46 63.94 15.40
C GLU A 106 -8.11 64.48 13.99
N GLY A 107 -8.39 63.64 12.99
CA GLY A 107 -9.46 63.88 12.00
C GLY A 107 -9.13 64.65 10.71
N GLY A 108 -9.27 63.98 9.55
CA GLY A 108 -9.56 64.67 8.28
C GLY A 108 -8.98 64.07 6.98
N ARG A 109 -9.82 63.27 6.30
CA ARG A 109 -10.00 63.06 4.84
C ARG A 109 -8.99 63.68 3.83
N GLN A 110 -8.52 62.84 2.89
CA GLN A 110 -8.53 63.04 1.41
C GLN A 110 -8.06 61.73 0.74
N SER A 111 -8.92 60.99 0.02
CA SER A 111 -9.25 61.08 -1.43
C SER A 111 -8.21 60.43 -2.36
N GLU A 112 -8.60 59.33 -3.03
CA GLU A 112 -8.12 58.87 -4.35
C GLU A 112 -8.95 57.62 -4.69
N LEU A 113 -9.96 57.74 -5.57
CA LEU A 113 -9.94 57.47 -7.01
C LEU A 113 -9.91 55.97 -7.36
N GLU A 114 -10.98 55.58 -8.06
CA GLU A 114 -11.30 54.28 -8.63
C GLU A 114 -10.27 53.82 -9.68
N ASP A 115 -9.91 52.53 -9.71
CA ASP A 115 -9.99 51.74 -10.95
C ASP A 115 -10.06 50.24 -10.67
N ASN A 116 -10.86 49.58 -11.49
CA ASN A 116 -11.37 48.22 -11.44
C ASN A 116 -10.44 47.27 -12.20
N GLY A 117 -10.08 46.14 -11.59
CA GLY A 117 -9.22 45.14 -12.21
C GLY A 117 -9.38 43.73 -11.63
N GLY A 118 -10.50 43.08 -11.99
CA GLY A 118 -10.65 41.63 -12.17
C GLY A 118 -10.06 40.67 -11.13
N GLU A 119 -10.87 40.30 -10.14
CA GLU A 119 -10.64 39.10 -9.34
C GLU A 119 -10.85 37.86 -10.23
N GLU A 120 -9.75 37.20 -10.59
CA GLU A 120 -9.77 35.81 -11.07
C GLU A 120 -10.04 34.90 -9.87
N SER A 121 -11.22 34.28 -9.89
CA SER A 121 -11.64 33.17 -9.03
C SER A 121 -10.64 32.02 -9.10
N GLY A 122 -9.78 31.90 -8.09
CA GLY A 122 -8.80 30.82 -7.96
C GLY A 122 -8.74 30.19 -6.56
N GLU A 123 -9.57 30.61 -5.61
CA GLU A 123 -9.46 30.22 -4.19
C GLU A 123 -10.51 29.19 -3.73
N GLU A 124 -11.43 28.74 -4.59
CA GLU A 124 -12.50 27.80 -4.17
C GLU A 124 -12.12 26.31 -4.23
N GLU A 125 -10.93 25.93 -4.70
CA GLU A 125 -10.52 24.51 -4.79
C GLU A 125 -9.60 24.02 -3.65
N GLU A 126 -9.15 24.90 -2.74
CA GLU A 126 -8.32 24.53 -1.58
C GLU A 126 -9.11 24.34 -0.26
N GLU A 127 -10.39 24.74 -0.19
CA GLU A 127 -11.25 24.63 1.00
C GLU A 127 -12.06 23.31 1.11
N ASP A 128 -11.87 22.35 0.20
CA ASP A 128 -12.39 20.98 0.36
C ASP A 128 -11.52 20.16 1.35
N GLU A 129 -11.09 20.79 2.45
CA GLU A 129 -10.67 20.07 3.65
C GLU A 129 -11.84 19.18 4.07
N GLU A 130 -11.58 17.88 4.24
CA GLU A 130 -12.57 16.90 4.66
C GLU A 130 -13.23 17.38 5.98
N LEU A 131 -14.41 18.03 5.90
CA LEU A 131 -15.07 18.73 7.02
C LEU A 131 -15.27 17.90 8.31
N HIS A 132 -15.16 16.58 8.23
CA HIS A 132 -15.21 15.68 9.39
C HIS A 132 -13.87 15.57 10.15
N LEU A 133 -12.75 15.96 9.52
CA LEU A 133 -11.41 16.05 10.11
C LEU A 133 -11.20 17.34 10.91
N ASP A 134 -12.13 18.30 10.84
CA ASP A 134 -12.11 19.49 11.67
C ASP A 134 -12.05 19.08 13.17
N PRO A 135 -11.18 19.73 13.99
CA PRO A 135 -11.00 19.38 15.39
C PRO A 135 -12.30 19.35 16.21
N PHE A 136 -13.26 20.22 15.91
CA PHE A 136 -14.54 20.24 16.64
C PHE A 136 -15.41 19.03 16.30
N GLU A 137 -15.51 18.68 15.02
CA GLU A 137 -16.29 17.51 14.58
C GLU A 137 -15.68 16.20 15.08
N ARG A 138 -14.35 16.11 15.08
CA ARG A 138 -13.62 14.98 15.68
C ARG A 138 -13.91 14.86 17.18
N GLU A 139 -13.79 15.95 17.93
CA GLU A 139 -14.07 15.96 19.38
C GLU A 139 -15.54 15.59 19.67
N TRP A 140 -16.47 16.04 18.82
CA TRP A 140 -17.89 15.69 18.92
C TRP A 140 -18.12 14.19 18.75
N ALA A 141 -17.52 13.59 17.72
CA ALA A 141 -17.58 12.16 17.47
C ALA A 141 -16.95 11.35 18.62
N GLU A 142 -15.79 11.76 19.15
CA GLU A 142 -15.16 11.12 20.31
C GLU A 142 -16.06 11.15 21.55
N LYS A 143 -16.66 12.31 21.84
CA LYS A 143 -17.62 12.45 22.96
C LYS A 143 -18.84 11.57 22.78
N TRP A 144 -19.36 11.47 21.56
CA TRP A 144 -20.51 10.62 21.25
C TRP A 144 -20.16 9.14 21.43
N LEU A 145 -19.07 8.67 20.83
CA LEU A 145 -18.58 7.28 20.96
C LEU A 145 -18.29 6.92 22.41
N GLY A 146 -17.60 7.78 23.16
CA GLY A 146 -17.38 7.58 24.60
C GLY A 146 -18.69 7.54 25.39
N GLY A 147 -19.72 8.25 24.93
CA GLY A 147 -21.07 8.15 25.46
C GLY A 147 -21.75 6.80 25.17
N VAL A 148 -21.58 6.26 23.96
CA VAL A 148 -22.10 4.94 23.58
C VAL A 148 -21.42 3.84 24.41
N VAL A 149 -20.09 3.86 24.49
CA VAL A 149 -19.29 2.88 25.24
C VAL A 149 -19.72 2.81 26.71
N ARG A 150 -19.82 3.96 27.39
CA ARG A 150 -20.26 4.00 28.80
C ARG A 150 -21.64 3.39 29.02
N ARG A 151 -22.57 3.61 28.09
CA ARG A 151 -23.94 3.08 28.18
C ARG A 151 -24.00 1.58 27.89
N ALA A 152 -23.23 1.11 26.91
CA ALA A 152 -23.16 -0.31 26.61
C ALA A 152 -22.55 -1.09 27.78
N GLN A 153 -21.47 -0.57 28.40
CA GLN A 153 -20.85 -1.15 29.59
C GLN A 153 -21.83 -1.20 30.76
N GLY A 154 -22.47 -0.07 31.11
CA GLY A 154 -23.45 -0.03 32.19
C GLY A 154 -24.62 -0.98 31.95
N TRP A 155 -25.10 -1.09 30.70
CA TRP A 155 -26.14 -2.07 30.36
C TRP A 155 -25.65 -3.51 30.56
N LEU A 156 -24.49 -3.90 30.01
CA LEU A 156 -23.94 -5.26 30.18
C LEU A 156 -23.76 -5.65 31.66
N GLU A 157 -23.21 -4.75 32.48
CA GLU A 157 -23.03 -4.96 33.92
C GLU A 157 -24.37 -5.18 34.66
N SER A 158 -25.45 -4.56 34.19
CA SER A 158 -26.78 -4.72 34.79
C SER A 158 -27.48 -6.03 34.41
N VAL A 159 -27.07 -6.67 33.30
CA VAL A 159 -27.70 -7.89 32.77
C VAL A 159 -26.90 -9.15 33.11
N ASP A 160 -25.66 -9.03 33.60
CA ASP A 160 -24.79 -10.15 34.00
C ASP A 160 -25.38 -11.03 35.14
N SER A 161 -26.52 -10.66 35.73
CA SER A 161 -27.27 -11.46 36.71
C SER A 161 -28.43 -12.30 36.12
N GLU A 162 -28.84 -12.09 34.87
CA GLU A 162 -29.93 -12.84 34.21
C GLU A 162 -29.49 -13.30 32.80
N GLY A 163 -29.64 -14.60 32.50
CA GLY A 163 -28.94 -15.29 31.40
C GLY A 163 -28.93 -14.60 30.01
N LYS A 164 -27.85 -14.87 29.26
CA LYS A 164 -27.53 -14.34 27.91
C LYS A 164 -28.74 -14.34 26.95
N SER A 165 -29.33 -13.16 26.72
CA SER A 165 -30.37 -12.88 25.71
C SER A 165 -29.73 -12.44 24.38
N GLU A 166 -30.41 -12.61 23.23
CA GLU A 166 -29.95 -12.05 21.94
C GLU A 166 -29.71 -10.54 22.01
N GLU A 167 -30.48 -9.82 22.82
CA GLU A 167 -30.28 -8.38 23.08
C GLU A 167 -28.90 -8.07 23.70
N THR A 168 -28.37 -8.95 24.56
CA THR A 168 -27.03 -8.77 25.14
C THR A 168 -25.92 -8.89 24.09
N LYS A 169 -26.09 -9.76 23.10
CA LYS A 169 -25.12 -9.91 22.00
C LYS A 169 -25.11 -8.69 21.08
N GLU A 170 -26.27 -8.11 20.81
CA GLU A 170 -26.37 -6.89 20.00
C GLU A 170 -25.71 -5.70 20.71
N VAL A 171 -25.91 -5.56 22.03
CA VAL A 171 -25.25 -4.52 22.84
C VAL A 171 -23.73 -4.76 22.94
N GLU A 172 -23.29 -6.02 23.06
CA GLU A 172 -21.88 -6.39 23.02
C GLU A 172 -21.23 -6.00 21.68
N ALA A 173 -21.93 -6.23 20.56
CA ALA A 173 -21.47 -5.79 19.24
C ALA A 173 -21.35 -4.27 19.13
N VAL A 174 -22.34 -3.52 19.64
CA VAL A 174 -22.27 -2.04 19.72
C VAL A 174 -21.07 -1.58 20.53
N LEU A 175 -20.84 -2.18 21.70
CA LEU A 175 -19.70 -1.86 22.57
C LEU A 175 -18.37 -2.10 21.85
N ARG A 176 -18.22 -3.27 21.24
CA ARG A 176 -17.02 -3.67 20.51
C ARG A 176 -16.73 -2.69 19.38
N ASP A 177 -17.72 -2.41 18.53
CA ASP A 177 -17.53 -1.56 17.35
C ASP A 177 -17.28 -0.09 17.74
N ALA A 178 -18.02 0.45 18.72
CA ALA A 178 -17.80 1.83 19.18
C ALA A 178 -16.44 2.01 19.85
N THR A 179 -15.99 1.02 20.64
CA THR A 179 -14.65 1.04 21.25
C THR A 179 -13.56 0.98 20.19
N ALA A 180 -13.73 0.15 19.15
CA ALA A 180 -12.77 0.05 18.06
C ALA A 180 -12.61 1.39 17.31
N VAL A 181 -13.71 2.07 16.97
CA VAL A 181 -13.63 3.39 16.30
C VAL A 181 -13.00 4.43 17.23
N LEU A 182 -13.40 4.48 18.50
CA LEU A 182 -12.83 5.43 19.47
C LEU A 182 -11.32 5.22 19.66
N ALA A 183 -10.89 3.95 19.71
CA ALA A 183 -9.49 3.61 19.84
C ALA A 183 -8.70 3.95 18.57
N MET A 184 -9.28 3.77 17.37
CA MET A 184 -8.71 4.24 16.11
C MET A 184 -8.56 5.76 16.05
N MET A 185 -9.56 6.50 16.54
CA MET A 185 -9.48 7.96 16.65
C MET A 185 -8.38 8.41 17.62
N ALA A 186 -8.02 7.60 18.62
CA ALA A 186 -6.87 7.85 19.49
C ALA A 186 -5.52 7.45 18.85
N GLY A 187 -5.53 6.76 17.70
CA GLY A 187 -4.35 6.31 16.95
C GLY A 187 -4.28 4.78 16.79
N THR A 188 -3.58 4.31 15.76
CA THR A 188 -3.44 2.87 15.46
C THR A 188 -2.82 2.08 16.61
N SER A 189 -1.96 2.70 17.43
CA SER A 189 -1.36 2.08 18.61
C SER A 189 -2.37 1.80 19.73
N ALA A 190 -3.48 2.56 19.79
CA ALA A 190 -4.52 2.38 20.80
C ALA A 190 -5.64 1.41 20.34
N ALA A 191 -5.79 1.21 19.03
CA ALA A 191 -6.87 0.45 18.40
C ALA A 191 -6.87 -1.07 18.63
N GLY A 192 -5.82 -1.61 19.27
CA GLY A 192 -5.61 -3.06 19.33
C GLY A 192 -5.21 -3.62 17.96
N SER A 193 -5.42 -4.92 17.75
CA SER A 193 -5.09 -5.55 16.47
C SER A 193 -6.18 -5.34 15.43
N LEU A 194 -5.77 -5.13 14.18
CA LEU A 194 -6.65 -4.89 13.04
C LEU A 194 -6.27 -5.82 11.89
N THR A 195 -7.25 -6.54 11.33
CA THR A 195 -7.03 -7.26 10.06
C THR A 195 -7.36 -6.34 8.88
N ARG A 196 -6.38 -6.07 8.02
CA ARG A 196 -6.56 -5.31 6.78
C ARG A 196 -6.91 -6.23 5.61
N HIS A 197 -7.84 -5.78 4.78
CA HIS A 197 -8.23 -6.44 3.54
C HIS A 197 -7.80 -5.56 2.36
N LEU A 198 -6.71 -5.94 1.69
CA LEU A 198 -6.15 -5.19 0.57
C LEU A 198 -6.49 -5.89 -0.75
N ALA A 199 -6.73 -5.12 -1.81
CA ALA A 199 -6.97 -5.65 -3.16
C ALA A 199 -6.04 -5.02 -4.20
N PHE A 200 -5.07 -5.77 -4.70
CA PHE A 200 -4.10 -5.27 -5.66
C PHE A 200 -4.55 -5.50 -7.10
N PRO A 201 -4.66 -4.48 -7.97
CA PRO A 201 -4.85 -4.72 -9.39
C PRO A 201 -3.64 -5.46 -9.94
N ILE A 202 -3.88 -6.50 -10.74
CA ILE A 202 -2.81 -7.29 -11.35
C ILE A 202 -2.69 -7.04 -12.84
N SER A 203 -1.52 -7.37 -13.39
CA SER A 203 -1.30 -7.44 -14.84
C SER A 203 -2.34 -8.31 -15.52
N ASP A 204 -2.85 -7.86 -16.67
CA ASP A 204 -3.82 -8.59 -17.50
C ASP A 204 -3.31 -9.99 -17.88
N ALA A 205 -1.99 -10.18 -17.97
CA ALA A 205 -1.36 -11.46 -18.27
C ALA A 205 -1.63 -12.53 -17.20
N LEU A 206 -1.80 -12.13 -15.93
CA LEU A 206 -2.03 -13.05 -14.79
C LEU A 206 -3.51 -13.28 -14.49
N ALA A 207 -4.41 -12.48 -15.07
CA ALA A 207 -5.85 -12.56 -14.83
C ALA A 207 -6.46 -13.96 -15.14
N PRO A 208 -6.07 -14.66 -16.22
CA PRO A 208 -6.58 -16.01 -16.49
C PRO A 208 -6.21 -17.01 -15.39
N ALA A 209 -4.97 -16.98 -14.89
CA ALA A 209 -4.52 -17.86 -13.80
C ALA A 209 -5.28 -17.59 -12.49
N LEU A 210 -5.56 -16.33 -12.18
CA LEU A 210 -6.33 -15.95 -11.01
C LEU A 210 -7.75 -16.53 -11.05
N SER A 211 -8.40 -16.49 -12.22
CA SER A 211 -9.72 -17.09 -12.39
C SER A 211 -9.72 -18.61 -12.15
N GLN A 212 -8.65 -19.31 -12.53
CA GLN A 212 -8.52 -20.74 -12.32
C GLN A 212 -8.36 -21.08 -10.83
N LEU A 213 -7.54 -20.31 -10.10
CA LEU A 213 -7.34 -20.51 -8.65
C LEU A 213 -8.62 -20.21 -7.84
N ARG A 214 -9.37 -19.15 -8.19
CA ARG A 214 -10.61 -18.76 -7.49
C ARG A 214 -11.75 -19.76 -7.62
N SER A 215 -11.79 -20.54 -8.70
CA SER A 215 -12.85 -21.54 -8.92
C SER A 215 -12.88 -22.67 -7.87
N LYS A 216 -11.89 -22.73 -6.98
CA LYS A 216 -11.68 -23.80 -6.00
C LYS A 216 -11.79 -23.34 -4.53
N THR A 217 -12.12 -22.09 -4.24
CA THR A 217 -12.05 -21.55 -2.88
C THR A 217 -13.39 -21.71 -2.15
N SER A 218 -13.43 -22.61 -1.15
CA SER A 218 -14.52 -22.69 -0.17
C SER A 218 -14.32 -21.68 0.97
N PRO A 219 -15.38 -21.30 1.71
CA PRO A 219 -15.23 -20.46 2.91
C PRO A 219 -14.23 -21.08 3.89
N ASN A 220 -13.32 -20.27 4.43
CA ASN A 220 -12.35 -20.74 5.41
C ASN A 220 -12.90 -20.45 6.81
N LEU A 221 -13.24 -21.51 7.56
CA LEU A 221 -13.77 -21.40 8.93
C LEU A 221 -12.78 -20.78 9.92
N ALA A 222 -11.48 -20.76 9.60
CA ALA A 222 -10.46 -20.12 10.42
C ALA A 222 -10.41 -18.58 10.24
N LEU A 223 -11.08 -18.04 9.22
CA LEU A 223 -11.15 -16.59 8.98
C LEU A 223 -12.43 -15.99 9.55
N SER A 224 -12.38 -14.70 9.90
CA SER A 224 -13.56 -13.99 10.39
C SER A 224 -14.70 -13.98 9.34
N PRO A 225 -15.97 -13.85 9.76
CA PRO A 225 -17.09 -13.69 8.84
C PRO A 225 -16.88 -12.52 7.85
N GLU A 226 -16.36 -11.39 8.32
CA GLU A 226 -16.05 -10.21 7.50
C GLU A 226 -15.01 -10.53 6.43
N THR A 227 -13.96 -11.25 6.80
CA THR A 227 -12.90 -11.67 5.87
C THR A 227 -13.44 -12.64 4.82
N ASN A 228 -14.27 -13.60 5.22
CA ASN A 228 -14.93 -14.51 4.29
C ASN A 228 -15.88 -13.77 3.34
N MET A 229 -16.65 -12.79 3.82
CA MET A 229 -17.51 -11.94 2.99
C MET A 229 -16.68 -11.13 1.97
N PHE A 230 -15.58 -10.53 2.41
CA PHE A 230 -14.66 -9.80 1.53
C PHE A 230 -14.13 -10.71 0.41
N LEU A 231 -13.57 -11.88 0.75
CA LEU A 231 -13.05 -12.83 -0.24
C LEU A 231 -14.15 -13.33 -1.20
N ALA A 232 -15.35 -13.60 -0.68
CA ALA A 232 -16.50 -13.99 -1.49
C ALA A 232 -16.95 -12.88 -2.45
N SER A 233 -16.87 -11.62 -2.05
CA SER A 233 -17.20 -10.49 -2.93
C SER A 233 -16.30 -10.46 -4.18
N LEU A 234 -15.03 -10.86 -4.02
CA LEU A 234 -14.04 -10.91 -5.10
C LEU A 234 -14.14 -12.15 -6.00
N SER A 235 -14.79 -13.23 -5.54
CA SER A 235 -14.99 -14.46 -6.34
C SER A 235 -16.15 -14.35 -7.32
N THR A 236 -17.02 -13.34 -7.20
CA THR A 236 -18.14 -13.13 -8.12
C THR A 236 -17.65 -12.65 -9.49
N SER A 237 -17.80 -13.53 -10.50
CA SER A 237 -17.34 -13.32 -11.87
C SER A 237 -17.94 -12.07 -12.55
N PRO A 238 -17.17 -11.33 -13.37
CA PRO A 238 -17.68 -10.20 -14.17
C PRO A 238 -18.63 -10.60 -15.32
N THR A 239 -18.99 -11.89 -15.48
CA THR A 239 -19.83 -12.36 -16.61
C THR A 239 -21.25 -12.81 -16.26
N SER A 240 -21.71 -12.71 -15.02
CA SER A 240 -23.13 -13.01 -14.70
C SER A 240 -23.97 -11.75 -14.45
N PRO A 241 -25.06 -11.53 -15.21
CA PRO A 241 -25.97 -10.42 -14.95
C PRO A 241 -26.94 -10.77 -13.81
N SER A 242 -27.10 -9.82 -12.89
CA SER A 242 -28.27 -9.67 -12.00
C SER A 242 -28.42 -10.67 -10.86
N ALA A 243 -28.02 -10.29 -9.64
CA ALA A 243 -28.80 -10.53 -8.42
C ALA A 243 -28.13 -9.85 -7.21
N LEU A 244 -28.49 -8.60 -6.94
CA LEU A 244 -28.56 -8.01 -5.59
C LEU A 244 -29.27 -6.66 -5.68
N ARG A 245 -30.53 -6.69 -6.12
CA ARG A 245 -31.51 -5.70 -5.66
C ARG A 245 -32.34 -6.41 -4.58
N ARG A 246 -31.93 -6.22 -3.33
CA ARG A 246 -32.75 -6.58 -2.17
C ARG A 246 -33.90 -5.56 -2.15
N ALA A 247 -35.01 -5.90 -2.81
CA ALA A 247 -36.24 -5.12 -2.71
C ALA A 247 -36.82 -5.35 -1.31
N LEU A 248 -37.05 -4.25 -0.58
CA LEU A 248 -37.85 -4.27 0.65
C LEU A 248 -39.25 -4.84 0.35
N PRO A 249 -39.83 -5.65 1.25
CA PRO A 249 -41.23 -6.05 1.12
C PRO A 249 -42.12 -4.88 1.56
N THR A 250 -42.75 -4.21 0.61
CA THR A 250 -43.92 -3.36 0.91
C THR A 250 -45.16 -4.23 0.74
N SER A 251 -45.80 -4.57 1.86
CA SER A 251 -47.15 -5.13 1.86
C SER A 251 -48.16 -4.00 1.74
N THR A 252 -49.13 -4.09 0.83
CA THR A 252 -50.56 -4.26 1.13
C THR A 252 -51.42 -3.99 -0.11
N GLN A 253 -52.35 -4.93 -0.35
CA GLN A 253 -53.69 -4.73 -0.97
C GLN A 253 -53.72 -4.38 -2.47
N THR A 254 -54.56 -4.94 -3.34
CA THR A 254 -55.82 -5.69 -3.21
C THR A 254 -56.06 -6.50 -4.49
N ALA A 255 -56.83 -7.58 -4.35
CA ALA A 255 -57.30 -8.44 -5.42
C ALA A 255 -58.16 -7.70 -6.44
N HIS A 256 -58.02 -8.02 -7.74
CA HIS A 256 -59.16 -8.21 -8.64
C HIS A 256 -58.79 -9.11 -9.84
N THR A 257 -59.71 -10.03 -10.07
CA THR A 257 -59.86 -11.05 -11.12
C THR A 257 -59.90 -10.53 -12.55
N ARG A 258 -59.38 -11.33 -13.52
CA ARG A 258 -59.94 -11.68 -14.86
C ARG A 258 -58.83 -12.23 -15.77
N THR A 259 -58.75 -13.53 -16.06
CA THR A 259 -59.42 -14.34 -17.11
C THR A 259 -59.08 -13.98 -18.57
N SER A 260 -58.86 -15.05 -19.35
CA SER A 260 -58.80 -15.17 -20.84
C SER A 260 -57.40 -14.99 -21.46
N SER A 261 -56.76 -16.08 -21.88
CA SER A 261 -56.83 -16.74 -23.23
C SER A 261 -55.84 -16.09 -24.20
N GLY A 262 -54.99 -16.76 -24.97
CA GLY A 262 -54.79 -18.16 -25.29
C GLY A 262 -53.75 -18.24 -26.44
N HIS A 263 -53.30 -19.46 -26.74
CA HIS A 263 -52.69 -19.92 -27.99
C HIS A 263 -51.27 -19.49 -28.38
N ASN A 264 -50.31 -20.39 -28.11
CA ASN A 264 -49.50 -21.17 -29.07
C ASN A 264 -49.37 -20.65 -30.53
N ASN A 265 -48.13 -20.43 -31.01
CA ASN A 265 -47.45 -21.31 -31.98
C ASN A 265 -46.16 -20.66 -32.59
N LEU A 266 -45.07 -21.42 -32.55
CA LEU A 266 -43.88 -21.38 -33.44
C LEU A 266 -44.25 -22.02 -34.83
N PRO A 267 -43.34 -22.20 -35.84
CA PRO A 267 -42.12 -21.49 -36.30
C PRO A 267 -42.02 -21.35 -37.87
N THR A 268 -40.83 -21.00 -38.39
CA THR A 268 -40.26 -21.28 -39.76
C THR A 268 -40.77 -20.46 -40.97
N SER A 269 -40.01 -19.97 -41.97
CA SER A 269 -38.57 -19.87 -42.33
C SER A 269 -38.44 -18.78 -43.47
N PRO A 270 -37.54 -18.82 -44.48
CA PRO A 270 -36.55 -17.75 -44.72
C PRO A 270 -36.67 -17.06 -46.10
N THR A 271 -36.41 -15.74 -46.21
CA THR A 271 -36.16 -15.15 -47.54
C THR A 271 -35.18 -13.99 -47.53
N THR A 272 -34.32 -14.06 -48.54
CA THR A 272 -33.19 -13.25 -48.97
C THR A 272 -33.48 -11.79 -49.36
N SER A 273 -32.49 -10.95 -49.07
CA SER A 273 -32.01 -9.74 -49.76
C SER A 273 -33.02 -8.67 -50.20
N LEU A 274 -32.83 -7.43 -49.74
CA LEU A 274 -32.72 -6.25 -50.60
C LEU A 274 -32.03 -5.10 -49.87
N THR A 275 -31.18 -4.42 -50.61
CA THR A 275 -30.32 -3.29 -50.28
C THR A 275 -31.11 -2.04 -49.91
N GLY A 276 -30.78 -1.43 -48.77
CA GLY A 276 -31.26 -0.12 -48.36
C GLY A 276 -30.23 0.57 -47.50
N SER A 277 -29.38 1.38 -48.12
CA SER A 277 -28.47 2.30 -47.43
C SER A 277 -29.27 3.35 -46.68
N SER A 278 -29.22 3.30 -45.35
CA SER A 278 -29.67 4.37 -44.46
C SER A 278 -28.52 4.78 -43.53
N PRO A 279 -28.40 6.08 -43.23
CA PRO A 279 -27.20 6.67 -42.66
C PRO A 279 -26.96 6.13 -41.26
N SER A 280 -25.70 5.79 -41.00
CA SER A 280 -25.21 5.27 -39.73
C SER A 280 -25.47 6.25 -38.59
N ASP A 281 -26.53 6.00 -37.84
CA ASP A 281 -26.68 6.50 -36.48
C ASP A 281 -25.63 5.78 -35.61
N THR A 282 -24.43 6.37 -35.52
CA THR A 282 -23.35 5.91 -34.67
C THR A 282 -23.70 6.23 -33.23
N ARG A 283 -24.67 5.48 -32.69
CA ARG A 283 -24.85 5.31 -31.25
C ARG A 283 -23.51 4.80 -30.72
N ARG A 284 -22.69 5.73 -30.19
CA ARG A 284 -21.49 5.46 -29.40
C ARG A 284 -21.90 4.46 -28.31
N LYS A 285 -21.70 3.17 -28.56
CA LYS A 285 -21.76 2.14 -27.52
C LYS A 285 -20.65 2.53 -26.55
N ARG A 286 -21.01 3.19 -25.44
CA ARG A 286 -20.13 3.34 -24.27
C ARG A 286 -19.64 1.93 -23.98
N ARG A 287 -18.36 1.66 -24.27
CA ARG A 287 -17.73 0.39 -23.91
C ARG A 287 -17.89 0.30 -22.40
N LYS A 288 -18.52 -0.76 -21.90
CA LYS A 288 -18.57 -0.99 -20.46
C LYS A 288 -17.11 -1.09 -19.97
N PRO A 289 -16.75 -0.46 -18.85
CA PRO A 289 -15.41 -0.51 -18.33
C PRO A 289 -14.98 -1.96 -18.13
N LYS A 290 -13.78 -2.31 -18.59
CA LYS A 290 -13.21 -3.64 -18.31
C LYS A 290 -12.84 -3.64 -16.83
N ARG A 291 -13.53 -4.46 -16.03
CA ARG A 291 -13.16 -4.67 -14.63
C ARG A 291 -11.77 -5.30 -14.58
N GLN A 292 -10.82 -4.61 -13.94
CA GLN A 292 -9.47 -5.12 -13.74
C GLN A 292 -9.49 -6.29 -12.75
N ALA A 293 -8.65 -7.30 -13.00
CA ALA A 293 -8.47 -8.39 -12.06
C ALA A 293 -7.74 -7.89 -10.82
N VAL A 294 -8.21 -8.30 -9.64
CA VAL A 294 -7.65 -7.88 -8.35
C VAL A 294 -7.21 -9.07 -7.53
N LEU A 295 -6.09 -8.98 -6.84
CA LEU A 295 -5.51 -10.02 -6.01
C LEU A 295 -5.62 -9.61 -4.53
N PRO A 296 -6.39 -10.35 -3.70
CA PRO A 296 -6.52 -10.00 -2.30
C PRO A 296 -5.24 -10.30 -1.52
N VAL A 297 -4.91 -9.45 -0.56
CA VAL A 297 -3.89 -9.68 0.47
C VAL A 297 -4.51 -9.34 1.82
N LEU A 298 -4.35 -10.24 2.79
CA LEU A 298 -4.83 -10.06 4.15
C LEU A 298 -3.65 -9.74 5.06
N LEU A 299 -3.72 -8.70 5.88
CA LEU A 299 -2.63 -8.38 6.81
C LEU A 299 -3.20 -8.25 8.21
N HIS A 300 -2.37 -8.55 9.21
CA HIS A 300 -2.67 -8.29 10.60
C HIS A 300 -1.74 -7.18 11.09
N ASP A 301 -2.32 -6.01 11.36
CA ASP A 301 -1.63 -4.93 12.06
C ASP A 301 -1.81 -5.16 13.56
N ALA A 302 -0.71 -5.32 14.29
CA ALA A 302 -0.74 -5.43 15.74
C ALA A 302 -0.53 -4.05 16.40
N PRO A 303 -0.94 -3.87 17.67
CA PRO A 303 -0.57 -2.68 18.42
C PRO A 303 0.95 -2.66 18.62
N MET A 304 1.56 -1.48 18.47
CA MET A 304 2.99 -1.30 18.72
C MET A 304 3.27 -1.38 20.22
N GLY A 305 4.21 -2.24 20.61
CA GLY A 305 4.62 -2.37 22.01
C GLY A 305 5.60 -1.28 22.45
N ASP A 306 6.42 -0.80 21.52
CA ASP A 306 7.45 0.23 21.69
C ASP A 306 7.71 0.96 20.37
N HIS A 307 8.62 1.94 20.38
CA HIS A 307 8.99 2.72 19.19
C HIS A 307 9.82 1.92 18.17
N LEU A 308 10.32 0.74 18.55
CA LEU A 308 11.13 -0.12 17.67
C LEU A 308 10.25 -1.08 16.86
N SER A 309 9.12 -1.52 17.42
CA SER A 309 8.17 -2.45 16.81
C SER A 309 7.26 -1.85 15.73
N VAL A 310 7.65 -0.75 15.08
CA VAL A 310 6.90 -0.12 13.97
C VAL A 310 6.53 -1.08 12.83
N GLY A 311 7.32 -2.14 12.65
CA GLY A 311 7.09 -3.18 11.64
C GLY A 311 5.84 -4.03 11.86
N VAL A 312 5.19 -3.98 13.02
CA VAL A 312 3.90 -4.68 13.21
C VAL A 312 2.72 -4.00 12.52
N GLN A 313 2.93 -2.81 11.94
CA GLN A 313 1.95 -2.06 11.17
C GLN A 313 2.33 -2.00 9.69
N THR A 314 1.33 -1.86 8.83
CA THR A 314 1.54 -1.71 7.39
C THR A 314 1.72 -0.24 7.00
N TRP A 315 2.76 0.06 6.24
CA TRP A 315 3.12 1.43 5.82
C TRP A 315 2.80 1.70 4.34
N GLY A 316 2.51 2.97 4.01
CA GLY A 316 2.03 3.40 2.68
C GLY A 316 2.97 3.02 1.53
N SER A 317 4.29 3.15 1.76
CA SER A 317 5.34 2.75 0.80
C SER A 317 5.16 1.30 0.32
N ALA A 318 4.84 0.36 1.22
CA ALA A 318 4.73 -1.05 0.86
C ALA A 318 3.53 -1.29 -0.05
N ILE A 319 2.46 -0.53 0.13
CA ILE A 319 1.26 -0.65 -0.69
C ILE A 319 1.47 -0.03 -2.07
N LEU A 320 2.15 1.12 -2.15
CA LEU A 320 2.50 1.73 -3.43
C LEU A 320 3.46 0.87 -4.23
N LEU A 321 4.54 0.39 -3.61
CA LEU A 321 5.48 -0.52 -4.25
C LEU A 321 4.76 -1.81 -4.69
N GLY A 322 3.94 -2.39 -3.81
CA GLY A 322 3.14 -3.57 -4.11
C GLY A 322 2.20 -3.38 -5.29
N ARG A 323 1.49 -2.25 -5.39
CA ARG A 323 0.64 -1.92 -6.55
C ARG A 323 1.45 -1.91 -7.84
N GLN A 324 2.59 -1.22 -7.85
CA GLN A 324 3.42 -1.12 -9.05
C GLN A 324 3.95 -2.50 -9.46
N MET A 325 4.35 -3.33 -8.49
CA MET A 325 4.79 -4.71 -8.72
C MET A 325 3.67 -5.61 -9.25
N ALA A 326 2.46 -5.51 -8.71
CA ALA A 326 1.31 -6.30 -9.17
C ALA A 326 0.92 -5.97 -10.61
N LEU A 327 1.01 -4.70 -11.00
CA LEU A 327 0.71 -4.23 -12.35
C LEU A 327 1.81 -4.60 -13.36
N ARG A 328 3.08 -4.54 -12.96
CA ARG A 328 4.24 -4.69 -13.84
C ARG A 328 5.32 -5.62 -13.26
N PRO A 329 5.01 -6.88 -12.91
CA PRO A 329 5.93 -7.75 -12.16
C PRO A 329 7.26 -8.00 -12.85
N ALA A 330 7.27 -8.11 -14.18
CA ALA A 330 8.50 -8.34 -14.96
C ALA A 330 9.49 -7.18 -14.87
N ASP A 331 9.02 -5.93 -14.75
CA ASP A 331 9.87 -4.73 -14.68
C ASP A 331 10.73 -4.69 -13.41
N PHE A 332 10.35 -5.46 -12.38
CA PHE A 332 11.07 -5.57 -11.11
C PHE A 332 11.97 -6.82 -11.07
N GLY A 333 12.07 -7.57 -12.16
CA GLY A 333 12.81 -8.83 -12.17
C GLY A 333 12.12 -9.96 -11.40
N LEU A 334 10.80 -9.85 -11.11
CA LEU A 334 10.06 -10.92 -10.44
C LEU A 334 9.89 -12.15 -11.34
N PHE A 335 9.87 -11.95 -12.67
CA PHE A 335 9.80 -13.03 -13.64
C PHE A 335 11.13 -13.14 -14.39
N LEU A 336 11.89 -14.19 -14.10
CA LEU A 336 13.15 -14.45 -14.79
C LEU A 336 12.91 -14.79 -16.27
N PRO A 337 13.83 -14.38 -17.16
CA PRO A 337 13.81 -14.81 -18.55
C PRO A 337 13.85 -16.33 -18.71
N PRO A 338 13.31 -16.90 -19.81
CA PRO A 338 13.32 -18.35 -20.06
C PRO A 338 14.72 -19.00 -20.12
N SER A 339 15.79 -18.21 -20.24
CA SER A 339 17.17 -18.69 -20.19
C SER A 339 17.59 -19.19 -18.81
N PHE A 340 16.85 -18.86 -17.75
CA PHE A 340 17.11 -19.35 -16.40
C PHE A 340 16.30 -20.62 -16.14
N GLU A 341 16.98 -21.75 -15.93
CA GLU A 341 16.36 -23.04 -15.60
C GLU A 341 15.97 -23.17 -14.12
N ARG A 342 15.82 -22.04 -13.40
CA ARG A 342 15.48 -22.00 -11.97
C ARG A 342 14.40 -20.96 -11.68
N GLY A 343 13.82 -21.04 -10.49
CA GLY A 343 12.88 -20.04 -10.01
C GLY A 343 13.60 -18.76 -9.57
N VAL A 344 12.87 -17.63 -9.60
CA VAL A 344 13.35 -16.36 -9.04
C VAL A 344 13.58 -16.50 -7.53
N ARG A 345 14.57 -15.78 -7.00
CA ARG A 345 14.80 -15.65 -5.56
C ARG A 345 14.57 -14.20 -5.14
N VAL A 346 13.61 -13.98 -4.25
CA VAL A 346 13.21 -12.66 -3.73
C VAL A 346 13.56 -12.57 -2.25
N LEU A 347 14.16 -11.45 -1.84
CA LEU A 347 14.43 -11.11 -0.44
C LEU A 347 13.75 -9.78 -0.11
N GLU A 348 13.01 -9.72 0.99
CA GLU A 348 12.51 -8.47 1.55
C GLU A 348 13.27 -8.15 2.84
N LEU A 349 13.94 -7.00 2.87
CA LEU A 349 14.64 -6.46 4.03
C LEU A 349 13.69 -5.56 4.81
N GLY A 350 13.51 -5.80 6.11
CA GLY A 350 12.60 -5.01 6.94
C GLY A 350 11.16 -5.19 6.49
N ALA A 351 10.73 -6.45 6.36
CA ALA A 351 9.46 -6.82 5.76
C ALA A 351 8.24 -6.33 6.55
N GLY A 352 8.37 -6.07 7.86
CA GLY A 352 7.26 -5.66 8.70
C GLY A 352 6.11 -6.67 8.66
N THR A 353 4.95 -6.28 8.13
CA THR A 353 3.80 -7.18 7.93
C THR A 353 3.94 -8.14 6.74
N GLY A 354 5.00 -7.99 5.93
CA GLY A 354 5.33 -8.89 4.82
C GLY A 354 4.47 -8.71 3.59
N LEU A 355 3.84 -7.55 3.44
CA LEU A 355 2.96 -7.25 2.30
C LEU A 355 3.62 -7.56 0.95
N LEU A 356 4.85 -7.09 0.72
CA LEU A 356 5.52 -7.31 -0.57
C LEU A 356 5.89 -8.78 -0.76
N SER A 357 6.40 -9.46 0.27
CA SER A 357 6.71 -10.88 0.23
C SER A 357 5.48 -11.75 -0.09
N ILE A 358 4.37 -11.51 0.60
CA ILE A 358 3.10 -12.21 0.37
C ILE A 358 2.62 -11.95 -1.05
N LEU A 359 2.66 -10.70 -1.51
CA LEU A 359 2.23 -10.34 -2.85
C LEU A 359 3.13 -10.99 -3.92
N CYS A 360 4.45 -10.96 -3.75
CA CYS A 360 5.41 -11.64 -4.63
C CYS A 360 5.11 -13.13 -4.74
N ARG A 361 4.92 -13.82 -3.62
CA ARG A 361 4.58 -15.26 -3.61
C ARG A 361 3.30 -15.53 -4.40
N LYS A 362 2.24 -14.76 -4.17
CA LYS A 362 0.98 -14.92 -4.92
C LYS A 362 1.14 -14.64 -6.42
N LEU A 363 1.92 -13.63 -6.81
CA LEU A 363 2.21 -13.32 -8.21
C LEU A 363 3.03 -14.44 -8.88
N LEU A 364 3.98 -15.03 -8.15
CA LEU A 364 4.76 -16.19 -8.63
C LEU A 364 3.89 -17.44 -8.80
N ASP A 365 2.96 -17.69 -7.88
CA ASP A 365 1.99 -18.78 -8.03
C ASP A 365 1.13 -18.58 -9.29
N LEU A 366 0.63 -17.37 -9.51
CA LEU A 366 -0.12 -17.04 -10.72
C LEU A 366 0.70 -17.22 -12.00
N HIS A 367 1.96 -16.77 -11.99
CA HIS A 367 2.86 -16.91 -13.12
C HIS A 367 3.16 -18.39 -13.42
N SER A 368 3.41 -19.20 -12.40
CA SER A 368 3.66 -20.64 -12.54
C SER A 368 2.50 -21.40 -13.21
N VAL A 369 1.26 -20.96 -12.94
CA VAL A 369 0.04 -21.51 -13.54
C VAL A 369 -0.18 -20.98 -14.95
N SER A 370 0.16 -19.71 -15.20
CA SER A 370 -0.07 -19.05 -16.50
C SER A 370 0.94 -19.42 -17.58
N SER A 371 2.16 -19.79 -17.19
CA SER A 371 3.28 -20.02 -18.11
C SER A 371 3.36 -21.47 -18.58
N GLN A 372 3.61 -21.67 -19.87
CA GLN A 372 3.80 -22.98 -20.52
C GLN A 372 5.17 -22.98 -21.24
N PRO A 373 6.10 -23.90 -20.93
CA PRO A 373 6.05 -24.91 -19.87
C PRO A 373 6.00 -24.29 -18.47
N SER A 374 5.57 -25.07 -17.47
CA SER A 374 5.46 -24.60 -16.09
C SER A 374 6.80 -24.05 -15.60
N THR A 375 6.84 -22.76 -15.25
CA THR A 375 8.04 -22.14 -14.71
C THR A 375 8.26 -22.60 -13.27
N PRO A 376 9.52 -22.76 -12.82
CA PRO A 376 9.78 -23.09 -11.44
C PRO A 376 9.18 -22.04 -10.48
N PRO A 377 8.68 -22.46 -9.31
CA PRO A 377 7.85 -21.66 -8.42
C PRO A 377 8.60 -20.53 -7.68
N GLY A 378 9.93 -20.59 -7.60
CA GLY A 378 10.75 -19.55 -6.96
C GLY A 378 10.64 -19.50 -5.43
N LEU A 379 11.53 -18.71 -4.83
CA LEU A 379 11.72 -18.52 -3.40
C LEU A 379 11.43 -17.06 -3.02
N VAL A 380 10.71 -16.86 -1.93
CA VAL A 380 10.58 -15.57 -1.26
C VAL A 380 11.08 -15.73 0.18
N VAL A 381 11.93 -14.82 0.64
CA VAL A 381 12.36 -14.78 2.04
C VAL A 381 12.02 -13.39 2.60
N ALA A 382 11.12 -13.36 3.57
CA ALA A 382 10.70 -12.16 4.27
C ALA A 382 11.53 -12.02 5.55
N THR A 383 12.26 -10.91 5.69
CA THR A 383 13.19 -10.75 6.83
C THR A 383 12.91 -9.52 7.64
N ASP A 384 13.10 -9.64 8.95
CA ASP A 384 13.06 -8.55 9.91
C ASP A 384 13.99 -8.86 11.09
N PHE A 385 14.22 -7.90 11.98
CA PHE A 385 15.11 -8.07 13.12
C PHE A 385 14.33 -8.44 14.40
N LEU A 386 13.21 -7.76 14.64
CA LEU A 386 12.50 -7.85 15.90
C LEU A 386 11.60 -9.08 15.95
N ARG A 387 11.72 -9.87 17.02
CA ARG A 387 10.94 -11.11 17.15
C ARG A 387 9.43 -10.87 17.16
N SER A 388 8.96 -9.81 17.79
CA SER A 388 7.54 -9.42 17.78
C SER A 388 7.03 -9.10 16.37
N VAL A 389 7.87 -8.50 15.53
CA VAL A 389 7.54 -8.23 14.12
C VAL A 389 7.51 -9.54 13.33
N LEU A 390 8.49 -10.43 13.52
CA LEU A 390 8.52 -11.74 12.87
C LEU A 390 7.33 -12.63 13.26
N ASP A 391 6.92 -12.61 14.54
CA ASP A 391 5.74 -13.33 15.01
C ASP A 391 4.46 -12.77 14.34
N ASN A 392 4.36 -11.44 14.19
CA ASN A 392 3.24 -10.80 13.47
C ASN A 392 3.26 -11.09 11.96
N LEU A 393 4.45 -11.07 11.34
CA LEU A 393 4.68 -11.44 9.95
C LEU A 393 4.21 -12.87 9.68
N LYS A 394 4.46 -13.80 10.61
CA LYS A 394 3.95 -15.19 10.51
C LYS A 394 2.43 -15.25 10.46
N ILE A 395 1.74 -14.46 11.29
CA ILE A 395 0.27 -14.34 11.24
C ILE A 395 -0.17 -13.84 9.86
N CYS A 396 0.47 -12.80 9.33
CA CYS A 396 0.14 -12.26 8.00
C CYS A 396 0.35 -13.29 6.89
N VAL A 397 1.46 -14.03 6.93
CA VAL A 397 1.75 -15.11 5.97
C VAL A 397 0.68 -16.21 6.06
N ASP A 398 0.34 -16.67 7.26
CA ASP A 398 -0.66 -17.74 7.47
C ASP A 398 -2.09 -17.31 7.05
N LEU A 399 -2.45 -16.03 7.21
CA LEU A 399 -3.74 -15.51 6.72
C LEU A 399 -3.88 -15.66 5.20
N ASN A 400 -2.78 -15.62 4.46
CA ASN A 400 -2.76 -15.72 3.00
C ASN A 400 -2.46 -17.12 2.48
N PHE A 401 -1.75 -17.92 3.28
CA PHE A 401 -1.33 -19.28 2.96
C PHE A 401 -1.63 -20.20 4.14
N PRO A 402 -2.92 -20.49 4.44
CA PRO A 402 -3.30 -21.19 5.65
C PRO A 402 -2.64 -22.57 5.75
N PRO A 403 -2.06 -22.93 6.90
CA PRO A 403 -1.51 -24.27 7.09
C PRO A 403 -2.62 -25.31 6.99
N ARG A 404 -2.26 -26.50 6.49
CA ARG A 404 -3.18 -27.62 6.36
C ARG A 404 -3.05 -28.54 7.56
N LEU A 405 -4.17 -28.97 8.11
CA LEU A 405 -4.20 -30.02 9.12
C LEU A 405 -4.34 -31.37 8.39
N ASP A 406 -3.32 -32.21 8.48
CA ASP A 406 -3.36 -33.59 8.00
C ASP A 406 -3.25 -34.57 9.19
N GLU A 407 -3.33 -35.88 8.91
CA GLU A 407 -3.22 -36.92 9.96
C GLU A 407 -1.85 -36.95 10.66
N ARG A 408 -0.83 -36.27 10.10
CA ARG A 408 0.55 -36.21 10.62
C ARG A 408 0.86 -34.90 11.35
N GLY A 409 -0.06 -33.94 11.35
CA GLY A 409 0.05 -32.69 12.11
C GLY A 409 -0.31 -31.46 11.28
N ILE A 410 0.33 -30.34 11.63
CA ILE A 410 0.20 -29.07 10.90
C ILE A 410 1.24 -29.07 9.78
N GLU A 411 0.80 -29.20 8.54
CA GLU A 411 1.63 -29.03 7.34
C GLU A 411 1.59 -27.57 6.92
N THR A 412 2.73 -26.88 7.01
CA THR A 412 2.85 -25.50 6.51
C THR A 412 2.78 -25.49 4.98
N SER A 413 2.01 -24.54 4.42
CA SER A 413 1.92 -24.37 2.96
C SER A 413 2.95 -23.38 2.40
N THR A 414 3.77 -22.79 3.28
CA THR A 414 4.67 -21.67 2.96
C THR A 414 6.12 -22.10 2.82
N ASP A 415 6.61 -22.94 3.72
CA ASP A 415 8.01 -23.37 3.79
C ASP A 415 8.21 -24.72 3.06
N ILE A 416 7.82 -24.76 1.78
CA ILE A 416 7.76 -26.01 0.99
C ILE A 416 9.15 -26.67 0.87
N SER A 417 10.18 -25.88 0.55
CA SER A 417 11.57 -26.33 0.53
C SER A 417 12.52 -25.12 0.63
N ARG A 418 13.82 -25.35 0.84
CA ARG A 418 14.81 -24.25 0.95
C ARG A 418 14.90 -23.37 -0.30
N ASP A 419 14.51 -23.88 -1.46
CA ASP A 419 14.57 -23.18 -2.74
C ASP A 419 13.19 -22.79 -3.29
N GLN A 420 12.12 -23.02 -2.52
CA GLN A 420 10.76 -22.72 -2.93
C GLN A 420 9.86 -22.29 -1.77
N GLY A 421 8.97 -21.35 -2.06
CA GLY A 421 7.87 -20.97 -1.16
C GLY A 421 8.03 -19.55 -0.66
N ILE A 422 7.55 -19.30 0.54
CA ILE A 422 7.72 -18.05 1.29
C ILE A 422 8.19 -18.39 2.69
N HIS A 423 9.41 -17.98 3.02
CA HIS A 423 10.06 -18.25 4.30
C HIS A 423 10.17 -16.96 5.11
N ILE A 424 10.18 -17.09 6.43
CA ILE A 424 10.44 -16.00 7.36
C ILE A 424 11.77 -16.29 8.05
N ALA A 425 12.66 -15.31 8.11
CA ALA A 425 13.93 -15.43 8.80
C ALA A 425 14.28 -14.13 9.51
N LYS A 426 14.84 -14.25 10.71
CA LYS A 426 15.50 -13.12 11.35
C LYS A 426 16.72 -12.70 10.54
N LEU A 427 16.89 -11.39 10.35
CA LEU A 427 18.09 -10.81 9.76
C LEU A 427 18.45 -9.52 10.50
N ASP A 428 19.60 -9.53 11.17
CA ASP A 428 20.18 -8.33 11.77
C ASP A 428 21.21 -7.74 10.79
N TRP A 429 20.93 -6.55 10.25
CA TRP A 429 21.81 -5.92 9.27
C TRP A 429 23.18 -5.54 9.85
N THR A 430 23.32 -5.45 11.17
CA THR A 430 24.58 -5.07 11.83
C THR A 430 25.56 -6.22 11.97
N SER A 431 25.07 -7.46 12.11
CA SER A 431 25.90 -8.66 12.31
C SER A 431 26.03 -9.52 11.05
N PHE A 432 25.00 -9.54 10.19
CA PHE A 432 24.96 -10.40 9.01
C PHE A 432 26.14 -10.20 8.04
N PRO A 433 26.58 -8.96 7.71
CA PRO A 433 27.74 -8.77 6.85
C PRO A 433 29.02 -9.41 7.42
N HIS A 434 29.18 -9.42 8.75
CA HIS A 434 30.32 -10.05 9.42
C HIS A 434 30.26 -11.58 9.33
N PHE A 435 29.07 -12.16 9.51
CA PHE A 435 28.82 -13.59 9.28
C PHE A 435 29.23 -14.01 7.86
N MET A 436 28.85 -13.22 6.85
CA MET A 436 29.19 -13.47 5.45
C MET A 436 30.70 -13.35 5.18
N GLU A 437 31.35 -12.32 5.72
CA GLU A 437 32.80 -12.08 5.57
C GLU A 437 33.64 -13.20 6.21
N ASN A 438 33.20 -13.74 7.34
CA ASN A 438 33.87 -14.84 8.04
C ASN A 438 33.76 -16.20 7.33
N GLY A 439 33.04 -16.27 6.19
CA GLY A 439 32.92 -17.47 5.38
C GLY A 439 31.91 -18.49 5.93
N ARG A 440 30.90 -18.04 6.69
CA ARG A 440 29.80 -18.88 7.20
C ARG A 440 30.31 -20.04 8.08
N LYS A 441 31.17 -19.73 9.05
CA LYS A 441 31.75 -20.74 9.96
C LYS A 441 30.65 -21.50 10.71
N ALA A 442 30.84 -22.80 10.87
CA ALA A 442 29.84 -23.70 11.43
C ALA A 442 29.31 -23.28 12.80
N ASP A 443 30.15 -22.69 13.66
CA ASP A 443 29.76 -22.24 15.00
C ASP A 443 28.76 -21.06 14.98
N ASP A 444 28.74 -20.27 13.90
CA ASP A 444 27.83 -19.10 13.74
C ASP A 444 26.56 -19.45 12.93
N VAL A 445 26.56 -20.58 12.21
CA VAL A 445 25.46 -20.98 11.30
C VAL A 445 24.19 -21.38 12.06
N ASP A 446 24.32 -21.91 13.27
CA ASP A 446 23.17 -22.32 14.09
C ASP A 446 22.40 -21.11 14.67
N GLU A 447 23.02 -19.92 14.70
CA GLU A 447 22.40 -18.68 15.19
C GLU A 447 21.88 -17.76 14.06
N GLU A 448 22.38 -17.92 12.83
CA GLU A 448 22.01 -17.09 11.68
C GLU A 448 20.87 -17.72 10.86
N GLU A 449 19.63 -17.27 11.08
CA GLU A 449 18.44 -17.77 10.40
C GLU A 449 18.48 -17.56 8.87
N MET A 450 19.29 -16.62 8.36
CA MET A 450 19.49 -16.44 6.92
C MET A 450 20.49 -17.40 6.28
N ALA A 451 21.30 -18.11 7.08
CA ALA A 451 22.33 -19.03 6.57
C ALA A 451 21.79 -20.05 5.54
N PRO A 452 20.57 -20.61 5.68
CA PRO A 452 20.02 -21.55 4.71
C PRO A 452 19.74 -21.01 3.31
N PHE A 453 19.63 -19.69 3.17
CA PHE A 453 19.13 -19.04 1.96
C PHE A 453 20.20 -18.27 1.18
N VAL A 454 21.43 -18.21 1.70
CA VAL A 454 22.53 -17.40 1.13
C VAL A 454 23.56 -18.23 0.35
N ASP A 455 23.27 -19.51 0.11
CA ASP A 455 24.04 -20.36 -0.83
C ASP A 455 23.95 -19.85 -2.27
N GLN A 456 22.84 -19.22 -2.61
CA GLN A 456 22.61 -18.56 -3.88
C GLN A 456 22.09 -17.14 -3.64
N SER A 457 22.62 -16.19 -4.40
CA SER A 457 22.21 -14.80 -4.37
C SER A 457 20.77 -14.59 -4.88
N PHE A 458 20.16 -13.49 -4.47
CA PHE A 458 18.81 -13.08 -4.81
C PHE A 458 18.74 -12.25 -6.10
N ASP A 459 17.72 -12.52 -6.90
CA ASP A 459 17.44 -11.79 -8.14
C ASP A 459 16.76 -10.45 -7.88
N LEU A 460 15.94 -10.41 -6.83
CA LEU A 460 15.18 -9.25 -6.41
C LEU A 460 15.33 -9.05 -4.91
N VAL A 461 15.78 -7.87 -4.51
CA VAL A 461 15.77 -7.42 -3.12
C VAL A 461 14.80 -6.25 -3.00
N LEU A 462 14.04 -6.18 -1.92
CA LEU A 462 13.05 -5.14 -1.66
C LEU A 462 13.30 -4.53 -0.28
N ALA A 463 13.18 -3.21 -0.17
CA ALA A 463 13.12 -2.47 1.09
C ALA A 463 12.11 -1.34 0.95
N SER A 464 11.14 -1.27 1.86
CA SER A 464 10.06 -0.30 1.80
C SER A 464 9.91 0.39 3.16
N ASP A 465 10.18 1.70 3.19
CA ASP A 465 10.16 2.53 4.41
C ASP A 465 11.13 2.02 5.51
N CYS A 466 12.28 1.50 5.10
CA CYS A 466 13.28 0.90 6.02
C CYS A 466 14.31 1.90 6.57
N VAL A 467 14.38 3.11 5.99
CA VAL A 467 15.41 4.12 6.33
C VAL A 467 14.77 5.25 7.10
N TYR A 468 14.78 5.10 8.42
CA TYR A 468 14.27 6.08 9.40
C TYR A 468 15.36 6.51 10.40
N ASP A 469 16.60 6.10 10.14
CA ASP A 469 17.83 6.55 10.78
C ASP A 469 18.91 6.62 9.70
N GLU A 470 19.79 7.64 9.76
CA GLU A 470 20.83 7.90 8.75
C GLU A 470 21.79 6.72 8.54
N THR A 471 21.95 5.85 9.53
CA THR A 471 22.84 4.69 9.45
C THR A 471 22.23 3.53 8.63
N HIS A 472 20.91 3.49 8.45
CA HIS A 472 20.23 2.35 7.84
C HIS A 472 20.59 2.17 6.37
N ALA A 473 20.74 3.25 5.60
CA ALA A 473 21.12 3.15 4.20
C ALA A 473 22.48 2.46 4.01
N LYS A 474 23.43 2.73 4.92
CA LYS A 474 24.73 2.05 4.94
C LYS A 474 24.58 0.55 5.23
N LEU A 475 23.81 0.20 6.25
CA LEU A 475 23.58 -1.19 6.65
C LEU A 475 22.88 -1.98 5.52
N LEU A 476 21.87 -1.39 4.89
CA LEU A 476 21.20 -1.98 3.72
C LEU A 476 22.19 -2.23 2.57
N ARG A 477 23.13 -1.32 2.33
CA ARG A 477 24.18 -1.50 1.30
C ARG A 477 25.08 -2.68 1.63
N GLU A 478 25.53 -2.79 2.88
CA GLU A 478 26.40 -3.88 3.32
C GLU A 478 25.71 -5.25 3.17
N VAL A 479 24.44 -5.35 3.56
CA VAL A 479 23.64 -6.56 3.34
C VAL A 479 23.45 -6.84 1.85
N ALA A 480 22.99 -5.85 1.08
CA ALA A 480 22.75 -5.98 -0.36
C ALA A 480 24.00 -6.46 -1.11
N GLY A 481 25.20 -6.00 -0.70
CA GLY A 481 26.46 -6.41 -1.29
C GLY A 481 26.75 -7.91 -1.16
N TRP A 482 26.19 -8.57 -0.15
CA TRP A 482 26.37 -10.00 0.09
C TRP A 482 25.26 -10.88 -0.47
N VAL A 483 24.07 -10.31 -0.72
CA VAL A 483 22.89 -11.10 -1.11
C VAL A 483 22.46 -10.88 -2.57
N LEU A 484 22.78 -9.73 -3.18
CA LEU A 484 22.30 -9.40 -4.53
C LEU A 484 23.10 -10.11 -5.62
N ARG A 485 22.40 -10.73 -6.57
CA ARG A 485 23.03 -11.50 -7.66
C ARG A 485 23.93 -10.63 -8.54
N LEU A 486 25.15 -11.12 -8.79
CA LEU A 486 26.10 -10.45 -9.67
C LEU A 486 25.66 -10.47 -11.14
N PRO A 487 26.06 -9.46 -11.93
CA PRO A 487 25.91 -9.48 -13.38
C PRO A 487 26.79 -10.53 -14.04
N ASP A 488 26.36 -10.97 -15.21
CA ASP A 488 27.09 -11.89 -16.08
C ASP A 488 27.44 -11.23 -17.42
N ASP A 489 28.73 -10.92 -17.56
CA ASP A 489 29.29 -10.29 -18.76
C ASP A 489 29.10 -11.13 -20.03
N GLY A 490 29.00 -12.46 -19.90
CA GLY A 490 28.89 -13.37 -21.04
C GLY A 490 27.51 -13.36 -21.71
N THR A 491 26.48 -13.02 -20.94
CA THR A 491 25.07 -13.06 -21.39
C THR A 491 24.46 -11.67 -21.53
N GLY A 492 25.14 -10.62 -21.05
CA GLY A 492 24.63 -9.23 -21.01
C GLY A 492 23.63 -8.99 -19.87
N ASP A 493 23.51 -9.95 -18.95
CA ASP A 493 22.66 -9.89 -17.77
C ASP A 493 23.21 -8.90 -16.74
N GLN A 494 22.36 -7.95 -16.34
CA GLN A 494 22.69 -6.86 -15.43
C GLN A 494 22.68 -7.27 -13.94
N GLY A 495 22.46 -8.55 -13.66
CA GLY A 495 22.42 -9.08 -12.30
C GLY A 495 21.06 -8.87 -11.63
N GLY A 496 21.04 -9.04 -10.30
CA GLY A 496 19.87 -8.77 -9.48
C GLY A 496 19.56 -7.28 -9.39
N THR A 497 18.33 -6.96 -8.96
CA THR A 497 17.88 -5.58 -8.73
C THR A 497 17.42 -5.40 -7.29
N PHE A 498 17.77 -4.28 -6.66
CA PHE A 498 17.34 -3.90 -5.32
C PHE A 498 16.47 -2.65 -5.38
N HIS A 499 15.22 -2.74 -4.92
CA HIS A 499 14.30 -1.60 -4.90
C HIS A 499 14.18 -1.02 -3.49
N ILE A 500 14.39 0.29 -3.37
CA ILE A 500 14.16 1.05 -2.14
C ILE A 500 13.06 2.08 -2.42
N LEU A 501 12.01 2.09 -1.60
CA LEU A 501 10.97 3.12 -1.65
C LEU A 501 10.82 3.76 -0.27
N SER A 502 10.95 5.08 -0.20
CA SER A 502 10.79 5.85 1.05
C SER A 502 9.87 7.06 0.85
N PRO A 503 9.01 7.38 1.82
CA PRO A 503 8.10 8.53 1.73
C PRO A 503 8.85 9.84 1.90
N LEU A 504 8.35 10.90 1.26
CA LEU A 504 8.80 12.26 1.46
C LEU A 504 8.19 12.83 2.74
N ARG A 505 9.01 12.91 3.79
CA ARG A 505 8.62 13.51 5.07
C ARG A 505 9.56 14.68 5.38
N PRO A 506 9.07 15.89 5.68
CA PRO A 506 9.91 17.06 5.97
C PRO A 506 10.94 16.84 7.08
N THR A 507 10.61 16.02 8.07
CA THR A 507 11.48 15.73 9.21
C THR A 507 12.49 14.61 8.96
N PHE A 508 12.44 13.93 7.81
CA PHE A 508 13.30 12.77 7.48
C PHE A 508 14.27 13.07 6.32
N ALA A 509 14.59 14.36 6.10
CA ALA A 509 15.49 14.75 5.02
C ALA A 509 16.89 14.11 5.16
N PRO A 510 17.54 14.08 6.35
CA PRO A 510 18.85 13.44 6.51
C PRO A 510 18.84 11.94 6.17
N GLU A 511 17.78 11.22 6.53
CA GLU A 511 17.59 9.81 6.26
C GLU A 511 17.48 9.55 4.75
N LEU A 512 16.72 10.38 4.03
CA LEU A 512 16.62 10.27 2.57
C LEU A 512 17.95 10.63 1.87
N GLU A 513 18.66 11.64 2.37
CA GLU A 513 20.00 12.01 1.87
C GLU A 513 21.04 10.91 2.13
N SER A 514 20.89 10.15 3.21
CA SER A 514 21.75 8.99 3.48
C SER A 514 21.62 7.91 2.40
N ILE A 515 20.43 7.72 1.82
CA ILE A 515 20.21 6.79 0.70
C ILE A 515 20.98 7.27 -0.53
N ASP A 516 20.92 8.56 -0.86
CA ASP A 516 21.68 9.12 -1.99
C ASP A 516 23.20 9.01 -1.78
N THR A 517 23.65 9.18 -0.54
CA THR A 517 25.06 9.05 -0.15
C THR A 517 25.55 7.60 -0.28
N HIS A 518 24.75 6.63 0.16
CA HIS A 518 25.12 5.22 0.16
C HIS A 518 24.75 4.48 -1.12
N PHE A 519 23.85 5.00 -1.94
CA PHE A 519 23.50 4.47 -3.26
C PHE A 519 23.56 5.57 -4.32
N PRO A 520 24.73 6.21 -4.53
CA PRO A 520 24.86 7.23 -5.55
C PRO A 520 24.64 6.62 -6.94
N SER A 521 24.35 7.45 -7.94
CA SER A 521 24.20 6.97 -9.31
C SER A 521 25.47 6.23 -9.77
N LEU A 522 25.29 5.10 -10.45
CA LEU A 522 26.39 4.29 -10.98
C LEU A 522 27.34 5.10 -11.87
N SER A 523 26.85 6.15 -12.55
CA SER A 523 27.69 7.01 -13.39
C SER A 523 28.67 7.89 -12.61
N THR A 524 28.49 8.02 -11.30
CA THR A 524 29.39 8.79 -10.41
C THR A 524 30.65 8.00 -10.04
N TYR A 525 30.63 6.67 -10.20
CA TYR A 525 31.79 5.85 -9.91
C TYR A 525 32.85 5.91 -11.02
N THR A 526 34.11 5.69 -10.62
CA THR A 526 35.19 5.44 -11.58
C THR A 526 34.78 4.31 -12.54
N PRO A 527 35.07 4.41 -13.85
CA PRO A 527 34.61 3.42 -14.84
C PRO A 527 34.96 1.98 -14.45
N LEU A 528 34.01 1.06 -14.65
CA LEU A 528 34.14 -0.34 -14.26
C LEU A 528 35.39 -1.01 -14.87
N SER A 529 35.81 -0.60 -16.07
CA SER A 529 37.04 -1.08 -16.70
C SER A 529 38.31 -0.78 -15.90
N GLU A 530 38.35 0.34 -15.18
CA GLU A 530 39.49 0.71 -14.33
C GLU A 530 39.43 -0.01 -12.99
N ARG A 531 38.25 -0.10 -12.39
CA ARG A 531 38.02 -0.89 -11.17
C ARG A 531 38.33 -2.37 -11.36
N ARG A 532 37.96 -2.96 -12.50
CA ARG A 532 38.31 -4.35 -12.85
C ARG A 532 39.83 -4.56 -12.95
N LYS A 533 40.56 -3.60 -13.52
CA LYS A 533 42.04 -3.67 -13.54
C LYS A 533 42.59 -3.63 -12.13
N ALA A 534 42.10 -2.72 -11.30
CA ALA A 534 42.52 -2.58 -9.91
C ALA A 534 42.17 -3.80 -9.04
N ALA A 535 41.06 -4.49 -9.31
CA ALA A 535 40.63 -5.69 -8.57
C ALA A 535 41.61 -6.86 -8.65
N THR A 536 42.51 -6.87 -9.65
CA THR A 536 43.58 -7.87 -9.75
C THR A 536 44.79 -7.56 -8.86
N SER A 537 44.87 -6.34 -8.32
CA SER A 537 45.91 -5.90 -7.38
C SER A 537 45.47 -6.14 -5.93
N SER A 538 46.37 -6.62 -5.08
CA SER A 538 46.13 -6.79 -3.64
C SER A 538 46.04 -5.47 -2.87
N VAL A 539 46.44 -4.35 -3.49
CA VAL A 539 46.43 -3.01 -2.89
C VAL A 539 45.77 -2.04 -3.86
N ALA A 540 44.44 -2.10 -3.96
CA ALA A 540 43.64 -1.14 -4.71
C ALA A 540 43.18 0.01 -3.78
N PRO A 541 43.23 1.27 -4.22
CA PRO A 541 42.57 2.38 -3.56
C PRO A 541 41.08 2.09 -3.24
N PRO A 542 40.51 2.63 -2.14
CA PRO A 542 39.13 2.34 -1.73
C PRO A 542 38.06 2.70 -2.79
N ASP A 543 38.29 3.76 -3.57
CA ASP A 543 37.42 4.18 -4.66
C ASP A 543 37.41 3.16 -5.81
N LEU A 544 38.50 2.42 -6.01
CA LEU A 544 38.65 1.42 -7.06
C LEU A 544 38.26 -0.01 -6.63
N ARG A 545 38.17 -0.27 -5.34
CA ARG A 545 37.86 -1.59 -4.78
C ARG A 545 36.35 -1.90 -4.89
N GLY A 546 36.00 -3.09 -5.35
CA GLY A 546 34.61 -3.57 -5.29
C GLY A 546 34.16 -3.90 -3.86
N GLU A 547 32.91 -4.32 -3.70
CA GLU A 547 32.31 -4.63 -2.38
C GLU A 547 31.54 -5.95 -2.39
N GLY A 548 31.40 -6.57 -1.20
CA GLY A 548 30.67 -7.83 -1.02
C GLY A 548 31.04 -8.91 -2.05
N LEU A 549 30.02 -9.52 -2.67
CA LEU A 549 30.19 -10.48 -3.77
C LEU A 549 30.91 -9.87 -4.99
N GLY A 550 30.79 -8.56 -5.18
CA GLY A 550 31.36 -7.80 -6.29
C GLY A 550 32.86 -7.51 -6.16
N LEU A 551 33.48 -7.82 -5.01
CA LEU A 551 34.86 -7.49 -4.69
C LEU A 551 35.85 -7.92 -5.78
N ALA A 552 35.78 -9.19 -6.21
CA ALA A 552 36.70 -9.76 -7.21
C ALA A 552 36.51 -9.18 -8.63
N LYS A 553 35.36 -8.56 -8.91
CA LYS A 553 35.04 -7.94 -10.20
C LYS A 553 35.14 -6.42 -10.17
N GLY A 554 35.55 -5.84 -9.05
CA GLY A 554 35.57 -4.38 -8.84
C GLY A 554 34.19 -3.73 -8.88
N LEU A 555 33.11 -4.50 -8.71
CA LEU A 555 31.72 -4.02 -8.79
C LEU A 555 31.30 -3.31 -7.50
N LYS A 556 30.47 -2.27 -7.65
CA LYS A 556 29.86 -1.52 -6.55
C LYS A 556 28.35 -1.46 -6.75
N LEU A 557 27.59 -1.38 -5.65
CA LEU A 557 26.18 -1.08 -5.70
C LEU A 557 25.98 0.42 -5.87
N GLY A 558 25.04 0.79 -6.72
CA GLY A 558 24.60 2.17 -6.90
C GLY A 558 23.25 2.22 -7.59
N ALA A 559 22.64 3.40 -7.58
CA ALA A 559 21.38 3.64 -8.26
C ALA A 559 21.57 3.62 -9.78
N ARG A 560 20.69 2.92 -10.49
CA ARG A 560 20.64 2.88 -11.95
C ARG A 560 20.08 4.18 -12.51
N GLY A 561 20.50 4.53 -13.73
CA GLY A 561 20.05 5.74 -14.42
C GLY A 561 20.44 7.02 -13.67
N GLU A 562 19.51 7.97 -13.60
CA GLU A 562 19.73 9.30 -13.00
C GLU A 562 19.69 9.29 -11.45
N GLY A 563 19.59 8.12 -10.81
CA GLY A 563 19.54 7.98 -9.36
C GLY A 563 18.14 7.62 -8.87
N LYS A 564 17.44 8.59 -8.29
CA LYS A 564 16.08 8.42 -7.75
C LYS A 564 15.01 9.00 -8.65
N ARG A 565 13.80 8.45 -8.56
CA ARG A 565 12.61 8.99 -9.24
C ARG A 565 11.47 9.26 -8.27
N GLY A 566 10.74 10.34 -8.52
CA GLY A 566 9.58 10.72 -7.74
C GLY A 566 8.39 9.85 -8.09
N VAL A 567 7.67 9.38 -7.08
CA VAL A 567 6.43 8.60 -7.23
C VAL A 567 5.38 9.23 -6.33
N ARG A 568 4.15 9.37 -6.83
CA ARG A 568 3.02 9.80 -6.02
C ARG A 568 1.96 8.73 -6.00
N GLY A 569 1.42 8.48 -4.82
CA GLY A 569 0.17 7.75 -4.68
C GLY A 569 -1.00 8.57 -5.23
N ARG A 570 -2.08 7.89 -5.57
CA ARG A 570 -3.37 8.54 -5.84
C ARG A 570 -3.98 9.09 -4.55
N LYS A 571 -5.00 9.94 -4.66
CA LYS A 571 -5.78 10.40 -3.50
C LYS A 571 -6.34 9.18 -2.75
N GLY A 572 -5.99 9.04 -1.47
CA GLY A 572 -6.33 7.88 -0.63
C GLY A 572 -5.30 6.73 -0.63
N GLU A 573 -4.23 6.81 -1.43
CA GLU A 573 -3.09 5.87 -1.36
C GLU A 573 -1.96 6.45 -0.49
N GLY A 574 -1.49 5.67 0.50
CA GLY A 574 -0.53 6.14 1.50
C GLY A 574 -1.18 6.86 2.69
N ARG A 575 -0.38 7.47 3.55
CA ARG A 575 -0.89 8.34 4.61
C ARG A 575 -1.11 9.78 4.13
N VAL A 576 -1.97 10.51 4.84
CA VAL A 576 -2.28 11.92 4.54
C VAL A 576 -1.02 12.81 4.68
N ASP A 577 -0.12 12.49 5.61
CA ASP A 577 1.17 13.17 5.79
C ASP A 577 2.23 12.81 4.73
N GLU A 578 1.94 11.85 3.85
CA GLU A 578 2.80 11.45 2.72
C GLU A 578 2.37 12.13 1.40
N ALA A 579 1.58 13.22 1.49
CA ALA A 579 1.08 13.99 0.35
C ALA A 579 2.19 14.52 -0.58
N GLN A 580 3.41 14.71 -0.06
CA GLN A 580 4.56 15.16 -0.85
C GLN A 580 5.04 14.11 -1.86
N GLY A 581 4.67 12.83 -1.66
CA GLY A 581 5.02 11.70 -2.50
C GLY A 581 6.13 10.84 -1.90
N TYR A 582 6.85 10.14 -2.77
CA TYR A 582 7.83 9.12 -2.42
C TYR A 582 9.04 9.24 -3.34
N TRP A 583 10.20 8.87 -2.81
CA TRP A 583 11.38 8.61 -3.63
C TRP A 583 11.58 7.12 -3.81
N TRP A 584 11.93 6.75 -5.04
CA TRP A 584 12.25 5.39 -5.42
C TRP A 584 13.67 5.33 -5.97
N TRP A 585 14.48 4.41 -5.43
CA TRP A 585 15.79 4.01 -5.97
C TRP A 585 15.74 2.59 -6.54
N GLU A 586 16.21 2.44 -7.78
CA GLU A 586 16.49 1.13 -8.37
C GLU A 586 18.00 0.91 -8.33
N VAL A 587 18.45 0.01 -7.48
CA VAL A 587 19.87 -0.24 -7.21
C VAL A 587 20.31 -1.53 -7.90
N GLY A 588 21.52 -1.51 -8.43
CA GLY A 588 22.16 -2.70 -9.00
C GLY A 588 23.68 -2.60 -8.97
N TRP A 589 24.34 -3.65 -9.44
CA TRP A 589 25.79 -3.66 -9.62
C TRP A 589 26.20 -2.85 -10.85
N GLY A 590 27.31 -2.11 -10.74
CA GLY A 590 27.96 -1.46 -11.88
C GLY A 590 29.39 -1.07 -11.64
#